data_AF-A0A380H858-F1
#
_entry.id   AF-A0A380H858-F1
#
_cell.length_a   1.000
_cell.length_b   1.000
_cell.length_c   1.000
_cell.angle_alpha   90.00
_cell.angle_beta   90.00
_cell.angle_gamma   90.00
#
_symmetry.space_group_name_H-M   'P 1'
#
loop_
_entity.id
_entity.type
_entity.pdbx_description
1 polymer ?
#
loop_
_entity_poly.entity_id
_entity_poly.type
_entity_poly.pdbx_seq_one_letter_code
_entity_poly.pdbx_strand_id
1 'polypeptide(L)'
;MLWIFLFCYIIIASIDFGAGFFALHSKMLGKEKKINHLIHRYLNPVWEVTNVFFVFFFVGFIGFFPDSAKYLGTVLLVPGSIALVLISIRSSFYAFENYGQDTKLPWIVLYGLTGLFIPASLATALTISEGGLY
;
A
#
# COMPACT_ATOMS: atom_id res chain seq x y z
N MET A 1 -10.19 4.97 19.21
CA MET A 1 -10.87 4.65 17.93
C MET A 1 -9.92 4.67 16.72
N LEU A 2 -9.28 5.79 16.35
CA LEU A 2 -8.43 5.87 15.14
C LEU A 2 -7.26 4.88 15.08
N TRP A 3 -6.66 4.58 16.23
CA TRP A 3 -5.60 3.57 16.34
C TRP A 3 -6.05 2.17 15.91
N ILE A 4 -7.33 1.81 16.13
CA ILE A 4 -7.88 0.52 15.70
C ILE A 4 -8.00 0.49 14.18
N PHE A 5 -8.39 1.59 13.54
CA PHE A 5 -8.40 1.71 12.08
C PHE A 5 -6.99 1.57 11.49
N LEU A 6 -5.99 2.20 12.11
CA LEU A 6 -4.59 2.04 11.72
C LEU A 6 -4.12 0.58 11.89
N PHE A 7 -4.50 -0.07 12.98
CA PHE A 7 -4.11 -1.46 13.23
C PHE A 7 -4.77 -2.43 12.24
N CYS A 8 -6.06 -2.26 11.96
CA CYS A 8 -6.76 -3.01 10.92
C CYS A 8 -6.13 -2.78 9.54
N TYR A 9 -5.78 -1.52 9.23
CA TYR A 9 -5.04 -1.19 8.01
C TYR A 9 -3.73 -1.97 7.94
N ILE A 10 -2.91 -1.96 9.00
CA ILE A 10 -1.61 -2.66 9.02
C ILE A 10 -1.79 -4.17 8.78
N ILE A 11 -2.80 -4.81 9.38
CA ILE A 11 -3.06 -6.24 9.18
C ILE A 11 -3.37 -6.54 7.72
N ILE A 12 -4.34 -5.83 7.14
CA ILE A 12 -4.83 -6.07 5.78
C ILE A 12 -3.73 -5.69 4.76
N ALA A 13 -3.05 -4.57 4.99
CA ALA A 13 -1.93 -4.10 4.19
C ALA A 13 -0.78 -5.10 4.20
N SER A 14 -0.48 -5.73 5.34
CA SER A 14 0.57 -6.76 5.42
C SER A 14 0.25 -7.97 4.55
N ILE A 15 -1.03 -8.36 4.44
CA ILE A 15 -1.46 -9.46 3.58
C ILE A 15 -1.31 -9.07 2.09
N ASP A 16 -1.76 -7.87 1.71
CA ASP A 16 -1.67 -7.35 0.34
C ASP A 16 -0.21 -7.14 -0.12
N PHE A 17 0.62 -6.51 0.72
CA PHE A 17 2.02 -6.25 0.43
C PHE A 17 2.85 -7.54 0.44
N GLY A 18 2.60 -8.44 1.40
CA GLY A 18 3.24 -9.74 1.47
C GLY A 18 2.94 -10.61 0.24
N ALA A 19 1.67 -10.65 -0.19
CA ALA A 19 1.29 -11.38 -1.40
C ALA A 19 2.00 -10.85 -2.65
N GLY A 20 2.21 -9.53 -2.76
CA GLY A 20 2.98 -8.95 -3.87
C GLY A 20 4.47 -9.29 -3.88
N PHE A 21 5.09 -9.42 -2.70
CA PHE A 21 6.46 -9.91 -2.60
C PHE A 21 6.57 -11.38 -3.02
N PHE A 22 5.67 -12.24 -2.52
CA PHE A 22 5.66 -13.67 -2.88
C PHE A 22 5.32 -13.90 -4.35
N ALA A 23 4.48 -13.05 -4.96
CA ALA A 23 4.22 -13.04 -6.39
C ALA A 23 5.51 -12.87 -7.19
N LEU A 24 6.29 -11.83 -6.88
CA LEU A 24 7.56 -11.54 -7.53
C LEU A 24 8.59 -12.68 -7.33
N HIS A 25 8.68 -13.22 -6.11
CA HIS A 25 9.58 -14.32 -5.82
C HIS A 25 9.22 -15.59 -6.61
N SER A 26 7.92 -15.92 -6.71
CA SER A 26 7.44 -17.08 -7.47
C SER A 26 7.67 -16.94 -8.98
N LYS A 27 7.63 -15.71 -9.48
CA LYS A 27 7.94 -15.32 -10.86
C LYS A 27 9.41 -15.54 -11.18
N MET A 28 10.32 -15.08 -10.31
CA MET A 28 11.76 -15.33 -10.46
C MET A 28 12.10 -16.83 -10.44
N LEU A 29 11.36 -17.65 -9.68
CA LEU A 29 11.53 -19.10 -9.63
C LEU A 29 10.82 -19.89 -10.76
N GLY A 30 10.11 -19.21 -11.68
CA GLY A 30 9.39 -19.86 -12.77
C GLY A 30 8.16 -20.70 -12.35
N LYS A 31 7.63 -20.50 -11.13
CA LYS A 31 6.47 -21.23 -10.57
C LYS A 31 5.14 -20.48 -10.70
N GLU A 32 5.03 -19.60 -11.69
CA GLU A 32 3.95 -18.61 -11.85
C GLU A 32 2.53 -19.20 -11.88
N LYS A 33 2.34 -20.37 -12.53
CA LYS A 33 1.00 -20.91 -12.82
C LYS A 33 0.14 -21.27 -11.59
N LYS A 34 0.75 -21.66 -10.47
CA LYS A 34 0.00 -22.04 -9.25
C LYS A 34 -0.40 -20.83 -8.40
N ILE A 35 0.39 -19.76 -8.45
CA ILE A 35 0.28 -18.64 -7.51
C ILE A 35 -0.48 -17.48 -8.16
N ASN A 36 -0.32 -17.23 -9.47
CA ASN A 36 -1.05 -16.16 -10.16
C ASN A 36 -2.57 -16.28 -10.01
N HIS A 37 -3.16 -17.46 -10.15
CA HIS A 37 -4.62 -17.61 -10.06
C HIS A 37 -5.18 -17.22 -8.68
N LEU A 38 -4.47 -17.57 -7.60
CA LEU A 38 -4.83 -17.19 -6.23
C LEU A 38 -4.61 -15.69 -6.00
N ILE A 39 -3.52 -15.15 -6.53
CA ILE A 39 -3.20 -13.71 -6.46
C ILE A 39 -4.33 -12.90 -7.10
N HIS A 40 -4.64 -13.10 -8.38
CA HIS A 40 -5.62 -12.25 -9.08
C HIS A 40 -7.01 -12.30 -8.43
N ARG A 41 -7.45 -13.47 -7.96
CA ARG A 41 -8.81 -13.65 -7.45
C ARG A 41 -9.03 -13.06 -6.05
N TYR A 42 -7.99 -13.06 -5.21
CA TYR A 42 -8.12 -12.64 -3.82
C TYR A 42 -7.48 -11.28 -3.53
N LEU A 43 -6.56 -10.79 -4.36
CA LEU A 43 -5.87 -9.53 -4.08
C LEU A 43 -6.65 -8.27 -4.43
N ASN A 44 -7.46 -8.29 -5.50
CA ASN A 44 -8.35 -7.16 -5.80
C ASN A 44 -9.26 -6.80 -4.61
N PRO A 45 -10.01 -7.76 -4.00
CA PRO A 45 -10.83 -7.46 -2.85
C PRO A 45 -10.02 -6.98 -1.64
N VAL A 46 -8.85 -7.57 -1.38
CA VAL A 46 -8.01 -7.17 -0.24
C VAL A 46 -7.52 -5.74 -0.43
N TRP A 47 -7.00 -5.40 -1.62
CA TRP A 47 -6.48 -4.07 -1.94
C TRP A 47 -7.54 -2.97 -1.83
N GLU A 48 -8.74 -3.22 -2.34
CA GLU A 48 -9.87 -2.28 -2.21
C GLU A 48 -10.17 -2.00 -0.74
N VAL A 49 -10.20 -3.05 0.09
CA VAL A 49 -10.43 -2.91 1.53
C VAL A 49 -9.29 -2.14 2.20
N THR A 50 -8.03 -2.41 1.87
CA THR A 50 -6.86 -1.70 2.44
C THR A 50 -6.96 -0.19 2.22
N ASN A 51 -7.32 0.24 1.01
CA ASN A 51 -7.49 1.65 0.68
C ASN A 51 -8.63 2.30 1.44
N VAL A 52 -9.76 1.59 1.60
CA VAL A 52 -10.90 2.09 2.38
C VAL A 52 -10.48 2.38 3.81
N PHE A 53 -9.76 1.45 4.46
CA PHE A 53 -9.23 1.68 5.81
C PHE A 53 -8.23 2.84 5.88
N PHE A 54 -7.35 2.97 4.89
CA PHE A 54 -6.38 4.08 4.82
C PHE A 54 -7.07 5.44 4.73
N VAL A 55 -8.06 5.58 3.84
CA VAL A 55 -8.81 6.82 3.66
C VAL A 55 -9.64 7.14 4.91
N PHE A 56 -10.30 6.15 5.51
CA PHE A 56 -11.04 6.38 6.77
C PHE A 56 -10.14 6.84 7.91
N PHE A 57 -8.96 6.24 8.06
CA PHE A 57 -7.99 6.67 9.05
C PHE A 57 -7.54 8.11 8.80
N PHE A 58 -7.18 8.45 7.55
CA PHE A 58 -6.66 9.77 7.21
C PHE A 58 -7.72 10.88 7.35
N VAL A 59 -8.94 10.66 6.82
CA VAL A 59 -10.06 11.62 6.95
C VAL A 59 -10.47 11.77 8.41
N GLY A 60 -10.54 10.67 9.15
CA GLY A 60 -10.81 10.71 10.59
C GLY A 60 -9.72 11.48 11.35
N PHE A 61 -8.45 11.26 11.04
CA PHE A 61 -7.33 11.97 11.65
C PHE A 61 -7.44 13.49 11.45
N ILE A 62 -7.71 13.95 10.22
CA ILE A 62 -7.88 15.38 9.93
C ILE A 62 -9.11 15.95 10.64
N GLY A 63 -10.22 15.20 10.70
CA GLY A 63 -11.46 15.64 11.33
C GLY A 63 -11.37 15.79 12.85
N PHE A 64 -10.66 14.88 13.52
CA PHE A 64 -10.49 14.92 14.99
C PHE A 64 -9.29 15.78 15.43
N PHE A 65 -8.26 15.94 14.59
CA PHE A 65 -7.02 16.65 14.93
C PHE A 65 -6.60 17.65 13.83
N PRO A 66 -7.38 18.72 13.58
CA PRO A 66 -7.10 19.68 12.52
C PRO A 66 -5.78 20.45 12.71
N ASP A 67 -5.38 20.73 13.95
CA ASP A 67 -4.12 21.42 14.25
C ASP A 67 -2.90 20.53 13.99
N SER A 68 -2.97 19.26 14.38
CA SER A 68 -1.94 18.26 14.07
C SER A 68 -1.86 18.02 12.56
N ALA A 69 -2.99 18.04 11.84
CA ALA A 69 -3.02 17.91 10.39
C ALA A 69 -2.29 19.05 9.67
N LYS A 70 -2.34 20.29 10.19
CA LYS A 70 -1.57 21.41 9.62
C LYS A 70 -0.06 21.20 9.78
N TYR A 71 0.39 20.77 10.96
CA TYR A 71 1.81 20.53 11.24
C TYR A 71 2.36 19.29 10.52
N LEU A 72 1.67 18.16 10.61
CA LEU A 72 2.07 16.93 9.93
C LEU A 72 1.92 17.06 8.41
N GLY A 73 0.93 17.81 7.95
CA GLY A 73 0.68 18.03 6.52
C GLY A 73 1.85 18.72 5.81
N THR A 74 2.48 19.73 6.43
CA THR A 74 3.66 20.40 5.86
C THR A 74 4.93 19.55 5.96
N VAL A 75 5.11 18.81 7.06
CA VAL A 75 6.28 17.93 7.26
C VAL A 75 6.24 16.72 6.34
N LEU A 76 5.05 16.14 6.11
CA LEU A 76 4.88 14.91 5.34
C LEU A 76 4.66 15.14 3.84
N LEU A 77 4.86 16.35 3.31
CA LEU A 77 4.67 16.65 1.88
C LEU A 77 5.50 15.73 0.97
N VAL A 78 6.78 15.55 1.28
CA VAL A 78 7.71 14.72 0.49
C VAL A 78 7.40 13.22 0.63
N PRO A 79 7.39 12.63 1.84
CA PRO A 79 7.07 11.21 1.99
C PRO A 79 5.63 10.86 1.58
N GLY A 80 4.68 11.77 1.84
CA GLY A 80 3.28 11.60 1.47
C GLY A 80 3.04 11.60 -0.04
N SER A 81 3.71 12.49 -0.78
CA SER A 81 3.63 12.49 -2.25
C SER A 81 4.22 11.22 -2.88
N ILE A 82 5.34 10.72 -2.36
CA ILE A 82 5.92 9.43 -2.79
C ILE A 82 4.94 8.29 -2.52
N ALA A 83 4.34 8.23 -1.33
CA ALA A 83 3.34 7.22 -0.99
C ALA A 83 2.13 7.27 -1.94
N LEU A 84 1.62 8.46 -2.27
CA LEU A 84 0.52 8.64 -3.22
C LEU A 84 0.86 8.18 -4.64
N VAL A 85 2.08 8.44 -5.10
CA VAL A 85 2.55 7.94 -6.41
C VAL A 85 2.62 6.42 -6.42
N LEU A 86 3.20 5.81 -5.37
CA LEU A 86 3.30 4.34 -5.25
C LEU A 86 1.92 3.67 -5.20
N ILE A 87 0.97 4.27 -4.46
CA ILE A 87 -0.42 3.79 -4.42
C ILE A 87 -1.07 3.92 -5.80
N SER A 88 -0.92 5.06 -6.49
CA SER A 88 -1.48 5.28 -7.83
C SER A 88 -0.96 4.28 -8.88
N ILE A 89 0.33 3.94 -8.83
CA ILE A 89 0.93 2.91 -9.67
C ILE A 89 0.29 1.55 -9.39
N ARG A 90 0.10 1.21 -8.11
CA ARG A 90 -0.54 -0.04 -7.66
C ARG A 90 -2.01 -0.11 -8.08
N SER A 91 -2.77 0.99 -7.95
CA SER A 91 -4.16 1.10 -8.43
C SER A 91 -4.26 0.82 -9.93
N SER A 92 -3.33 1.41 -10.69
CA SER A 92 -3.29 1.25 -12.15
C SER A 92 -2.97 -0.20 -12.53
N PHE A 93 -2.04 -0.84 -11.82
CA PHE A 93 -1.73 -2.25 -12.03
C PHE A 93 -2.95 -3.15 -11.82
N TYR A 94 -3.66 -3.01 -10.70
CA TYR A 94 -4.87 -3.80 -10.44
C TYR A 94 -5.98 -3.55 -11.47
N ALA A 95 -6.15 -2.31 -11.94
CA ALA A 95 -7.10 -1.99 -12.99
C ALA A 95 -6.72 -2.62 -14.35
N PHE A 96 -5.44 -2.54 -14.74
CA PHE A 96 -4.96 -3.17 -15.98
C PHE A 96 -4.92 -4.69 -15.91
N GLU A 97 -4.69 -5.27 -14.73
CA GLU A 97 -4.73 -6.71 -14.50
C GLU A 97 -6.16 -7.27 -14.63
N ASN A 98 -7.18 -6.52 -14.19
CA ASN A 98 -8.58 -6.91 -14.32
C ASN A 98 -9.08 -6.90 -15.78
N TYR A 99 -8.49 -6.05 -16.64
CA TYR A 99 -8.94 -5.83 -18.02
C TYR A 99 -7.98 -6.36 -19.10
N GLY A 100 -6.71 -6.65 -18.76
CA GLY A 100 -5.66 -7.04 -19.69
C GLY A 100 -5.42 -8.55 -19.71
N GLN A 101 -5.48 -9.16 -20.90
CA GLN A 101 -5.28 -10.61 -21.08
C GLN A 101 -3.82 -11.08 -20.92
N ASP A 102 -2.84 -10.16 -20.84
CA ASP A 102 -1.42 -10.47 -20.71
C ASP A 102 -0.76 -9.67 -19.58
N THR A 103 -0.59 -10.30 -18.41
CA THR A 103 0.21 -9.72 -17.32
C THR A 103 1.69 -9.71 -17.70
N LYS A 104 2.18 -8.58 -18.23
CA LYS A 104 3.58 -8.45 -18.66
C LYS A 104 4.52 -8.48 -17.43
N LEU A 105 5.64 -9.20 -17.56
CA LEU A 105 6.75 -9.29 -16.59
C LEU A 105 7.08 -7.98 -15.82
N PRO A 106 7.25 -6.81 -16.48
CA PRO A 106 7.57 -5.56 -15.78
C PRO A 106 6.51 -5.12 -14.75
N TRP A 107 5.24 -5.47 -14.95
CA TRP A 107 4.17 -5.07 -14.04
C TRP A 107 4.18 -5.87 -12.73
N ILE A 108 4.50 -7.16 -12.77
CA ILE A 108 4.69 -7.97 -11.54
C ILE A 108 5.96 -7.53 -10.78
N VAL A 109 6.99 -7.08 -11.48
CA VAL A 109 8.19 -6.49 -10.86
C VAL A 109 7.85 -5.18 -10.14
N LEU A 110 7.09 -4.29 -10.77
CA LEU A 110 6.56 -3.08 -10.13
C LEU A 110 5.67 -3.40 -8.92
N TYR A 111 4.86 -4.44 -9.01
CA TYR A 111 4.00 -4.90 -7.93
C TYR A 111 4.78 -5.42 -6.71
N GLY A 112 5.83 -6.22 -6.95
CA GLY A 112 6.71 -6.69 -5.87
C GLY A 112 7.56 -5.59 -5.25
N LEU A 113 8.07 -4.66 -6.06
CA LEU A 113 8.81 -3.49 -5.57
C LEU A 113 7.91 -2.57 -4.73
N THR A 114 6.72 -2.21 -5.22
CA THR A 114 5.79 -1.36 -4.47
C THR A 114 5.35 -2.02 -3.15
N GLY A 115 5.18 -3.35 -3.11
CA GLY A 115 4.90 -4.08 -1.87
C GLY A 115 5.99 -3.96 -0.80
N LEU A 116 7.24 -3.71 -1.18
CA LEU A 116 8.37 -3.50 -0.25
C LEU A 116 8.55 -2.03 0.12
N PHE A 117 8.38 -1.13 -0.85
CA PHE A 117 8.60 0.31 -0.66
C PHE A 117 7.47 1.03 0.08
N ILE A 118 6.21 0.57 -0.03
CA ILE A 118 5.08 1.19 0.69
C ILE A 118 5.20 1.00 2.22
N PRO A 119 5.48 -0.20 2.76
CA PRO A 119 5.73 -0.37 4.19
C PRO A 119 6.91 0.48 4.69
N ALA A 120 7.98 0.59 3.90
CA ALA A 120 9.15 1.37 4.26
C ALA A 120 8.86 2.88 4.31
N SER A 121 8.08 3.41 3.37
CA SER A 121 7.68 4.83 3.40
C SER A 121 6.74 5.14 4.56
N LEU A 122 5.80 4.23 4.85
CA LEU A 122 4.88 4.37 5.97
C LEU A 122 5.62 4.29 7.32
N ALA A 123 6.59 3.40 7.45
CA ALA A 123 7.44 3.28 8.63
C ALA A 123 8.27 4.56 8.86
N THR A 124 8.74 5.21 7.79
CA THR A 124 9.46 6.48 7.90
C THR A 124 8.54 7.59 8.45
N ALA A 125 7.29 7.65 7.98
CA ALA A 125 6.30 8.60 8.49
C ALA A 125 5.94 8.34 9.98
N LEU A 126 5.83 7.07 10.38
CA LEU A 126 5.62 6.66 11.78
C LEU A 126 6.80 7.07 12.67
N THR A 127 8.04 6.80 12.24
CA THR A 127 9.25 7.20 12.99
C THR A 127 9.36 8.72 13.15
N ILE A 128 8.99 9.50 12.13
CA ILE A 128 8.97 10.97 12.23
C ILE A 128 7.89 11.45 13.22
N SER A 129 6.77 10.74 13.31
CA SER A 129 5.70 11.05 14.26
C SER A 129 6.11 10.84 15.72
N GLU A 130 7.03 9.91 16.01
CA GLU A 130 7.53 9.65 17.38
C GLU A 130 8.90 10.27 17.67
N GLY A 131 9.65 10.66 16.63
CA GLY A 131 11.04 11.11 16.73
C GLY A 131 11.23 12.57 17.15
N GLY A 132 10.21 13.41 17.04
CA GLY A 132 10.31 14.85 17.32
C GLY A 132 11.20 15.59 16.31
N LEU A 133 10.62 16.54 15.57
CA LEU A 133 11.41 17.57 14.90
C LEU A 133 11.73 18.64 15.95
N TYR A 134 12.95 18.60 16.48
CA TYR A 134 13.51 19.68 17.29
C TYR A 134 13.82 20.90 16.42
#